data_AF-A0A9R0X850-F1
#
_entry.id   AF-A0A9R0X850-F1
#
_cell.length_a   1.000
_cell.length_b   1.000
_cell.length_c   1.000
_cell.angle_alpha   90.00
_cell.angle_beta   90.00
_cell.angle_gamma   90.00
#
_symmetry.space_group_name_H-M   'P 1'
#
loop_
_entity.id
_entity.type
_entity.pdbx_description
1 polymer ?
#
loop_
_entity_poly.entity_id
_entity_poly.type
_entity_poly.pdbx_seq_one_letter_code
_entity_poly.pdbx_strand_id
1 'polypeptide(L)'
;MAPPRAGAGAGAVLLVVVALLFVDAAAAGGGGMKMATHGEGANLKASPGASAPSAAGGSAEQFRGKARLPSFAAPRRYELFLRPDLVACTFSGSVAISVAVSAPTRFLVLNALDLSVNRASIRFQALAPTEVVFFKDDGVLVLGFAKKLPLGEGVLKMDFTGILNDQMRGFYRSKYQYKGKERNMAVTQFESVDARRCFPCWDEPAFKAKFKLTLEVPSELVALSNMPVANATFAGPIKTVRYHESPPMSTYLVAIVVGLFEYVEGMTTKAREFVCTLKLVRVTKGSLH
;
A
#
# COMPACT_ATOMS: atom_id res chain seq x y z
N MET A 1 -8.00 31.52 -54.24
CA MET A 1 -7.01 31.09 -53.23
C MET A 1 -7.67 31.11 -51.86
N ALA A 2 -8.04 29.94 -51.34
CA ALA A 2 -8.43 29.78 -49.94
C ALA A 2 -7.17 29.45 -49.12
N PRO A 3 -7.04 29.92 -47.87
CA PRO A 3 -5.90 29.57 -47.03
C PRO A 3 -5.97 28.09 -46.60
N PRO A 4 -4.83 27.42 -46.36
CA PRO A 4 -4.81 26.01 -46.00
C PRO A 4 -5.35 25.83 -44.57
N ARG A 5 -6.23 24.85 -44.40
CA ARG A 5 -6.71 24.37 -43.10
C ARG A 5 -5.53 23.78 -42.34
N ALA A 6 -5.18 24.38 -41.19
CA ALA A 6 -4.29 23.77 -40.21
C ALA A 6 -4.92 22.46 -39.72
N GLY A 7 -4.27 21.34 -40.03
CA GLY A 7 -4.65 20.02 -39.54
C GLY A 7 -4.55 19.99 -38.03
N ALA A 8 -5.69 19.81 -37.36
CA ALA A 8 -5.74 19.49 -35.95
C ALA A 8 -5.11 18.10 -35.74
N GLY A 9 -3.82 18.08 -35.37
CA GLY A 9 -3.16 16.87 -34.90
C GLY A 9 -3.86 16.40 -33.63
N ALA A 10 -4.57 15.28 -33.70
CA ALA A 10 -5.17 14.61 -32.57
C ALA A 10 -4.06 14.08 -31.65
N GLY A 11 -3.57 14.93 -30.73
CA GLY A 11 -2.67 14.52 -29.67
C GLY A 11 -3.41 13.58 -28.72
N ALA A 12 -3.05 12.30 -28.73
CA ALA A 12 -3.60 11.32 -27.81
C ALA A 12 -3.23 11.70 -26.36
N VAL A 13 -4.24 12.13 -25.59
CA VAL A 13 -4.12 12.45 -24.16
C VAL A 13 -3.98 11.14 -23.38
N LEU A 14 -2.85 10.93 -22.68
CA LEU A 14 -2.76 9.85 -21.70
C LEU A 14 -3.46 10.33 -20.43
N LEU A 15 -4.74 9.97 -20.31
CA LEU A 15 -5.56 10.30 -19.15
C LEU A 15 -5.25 9.28 -18.05
N VAL A 16 -4.30 9.60 -17.18
CA VAL A 16 -4.10 8.82 -15.95
C VAL A 16 -5.21 9.23 -14.98
N VAL A 17 -6.36 8.56 -15.06
CA VAL A 17 -7.41 8.67 -14.05
C VAL A 17 -6.93 7.89 -12.82
N VAL A 18 -6.15 8.54 -11.95
CA VAL A 18 -6.04 8.03 -10.59
C VAL A 18 -7.27 8.52 -9.85
N ALA A 19 -8.33 7.70 -9.86
CA ALA A 19 -9.48 7.88 -8.99
C ALA A 19 -9.01 7.63 -7.55
N LEU A 20 -8.44 8.65 -6.92
CA LEU A 20 -8.21 8.66 -5.49
C LEU A 20 -9.59 8.79 -4.83
N LEU A 21 -10.20 7.66 -4.50
CA LEU A 21 -11.37 7.63 -3.64
C LEU A 21 -10.93 8.09 -2.25
N PHE A 22 -11.15 9.37 -1.95
CA PHE A 22 -11.03 9.90 -0.60
C PHE A 22 -12.16 9.29 0.23
N VAL A 23 -11.82 8.51 1.24
CA VAL A 23 -12.81 7.96 2.19
C VAL A 23 -12.75 8.81 3.44
N ASP A 24 -13.83 9.54 3.72
CA ASP A 24 -13.95 10.34 4.95
C ASP A 24 -14.06 9.43 6.19
N ALA A 25 -13.25 9.72 7.21
CA ALA A 25 -13.34 9.10 8.52
C ALA A 25 -14.13 10.01 9.48
N ALA A 26 -15.47 9.97 9.40
CA ALA A 26 -16.32 10.65 10.37
C ALA A 26 -17.66 9.91 10.59
N ALA A 27 -17.66 8.93 11.50
CA ALA A 27 -18.86 8.52 12.26
C ALA A 27 -18.47 7.62 13.44
N ALA A 28 -18.05 8.23 14.56
CA ALA A 28 -18.24 7.65 15.88
C ALA A 28 -19.32 8.50 16.56
N GLY A 29 -20.54 7.97 16.64
CA GLY A 29 -21.69 8.65 17.22
C GLY A 29 -22.80 7.65 17.49
N GLY A 30 -23.14 7.47 18.76
CA GLY A 30 -23.91 6.35 19.28
C GLY A 30 -25.39 6.30 18.88
N GLY A 31 -25.97 5.13 19.12
CA GLY A 31 -27.40 4.87 19.05
C GLY A 31 -27.69 3.47 19.59
N GLY A 32 -27.95 3.38 20.90
CA GLY A 32 -28.42 2.14 21.52
C GLY A 32 -29.93 1.99 21.40
N MET A 33 -30.43 0.76 21.21
CA MET A 33 -31.74 0.33 21.72
C MET A 33 -31.88 -1.21 21.70
N LYS A 34 -32.00 -1.76 22.92
CA LYS A 34 -32.78 -2.92 23.43
C LYS A 34 -32.92 -4.24 22.65
N MET A 35 -32.38 -5.27 23.31
CA MET A 35 -32.98 -6.56 23.71
C MET A 35 -34.43 -6.85 23.28
N ALA A 36 -34.59 -8.01 22.64
CA ALA A 36 -35.77 -8.87 22.77
C ALA A 36 -35.31 -10.34 22.86
N THR A 37 -35.89 -11.06 23.82
CA THR A 37 -35.61 -12.44 24.23
C THR A 37 -36.66 -13.42 23.68
N HIS A 38 -36.20 -14.55 23.15
CA HIS A 38 -36.78 -15.92 23.19
C HIS A 38 -36.05 -16.70 22.08
N GLY A 39 -35.43 -17.87 22.26
CA GLY A 39 -35.62 -18.92 23.23
C GLY A 39 -36.10 -20.15 22.47
N GLU A 40 -35.20 -21.09 22.13
CA GLU A 40 -35.48 -22.54 22.11
C GLU A 40 -34.17 -23.30 21.88
N GLY A 41 -33.94 -24.34 22.68
CA GLY A 41 -32.74 -25.16 22.64
C GLY A 41 -32.82 -26.31 21.64
N ALA A 42 -31.67 -26.74 21.13
CA ALA A 42 -31.47 -28.11 20.67
C ALA A 42 -30.00 -28.50 20.86
N ASN A 43 -29.80 -29.35 21.85
CA ASN A 43 -28.57 -30.04 22.21
C ASN A 43 -28.21 -31.06 21.12
N LEU A 44 -27.06 -30.90 20.45
CA LEU A 44 -26.49 -31.93 19.57
C LEU A 44 -24.99 -32.09 19.87
N LYS A 45 -24.74 -33.11 20.71
CA LYS A 45 -23.60 -34.04 20.72
C LYS A 45 -22.27 -33.52 20.19
N ALA A 46 -21.36 -33.25 21.13
CA ALA A 46 -19.93 -33.32 20.89
C ALA A 46 -19.52 -34.75 20.47
N SER A 47 -18.70 -34.85 19.42
CA SER A 47 -17.80 -35.98 19.20
C SER A 47 -16.37 -35.47 19.02
N PRO A 48 -15.38 -36.16 19.61
CA PRO A 48 -14.01 -35.69 19.73
C PRO A 48 -13.20 -36.01 18.47
N GLY A 49 -12.20 -35.19 18.16
CA GLY A 49 -11.15 -35.59 17.23
C GLY A 49 -10.77 -34.58 16.14
N ALA A 50 -10.76 -33.28 16.42
CA ALA A 50 -9.86 -32.39 15.70
C ALA A 50 -8.55 -32.34 16.49
N SER A 51 -7.57 -33.15 16.08
CA SER A 51 -6.20 -33.02 16.58
C SER A 51 -5.71 -31.61 16.30
N ALA A 52 -5.62 -30.80 17.35
CA ALA A 52 -4.88 -29.55 17.31
C ALA A 52 -3.45 -29.85 16.81
N PRO A 53 -2.91 -29.14 15.82
CA PRO A 53 -1.52 -29.34 15.44
C PRO A 53 -0.66 -28.94 16.65
N SER A 54 0.12 -29.93 17.08
CA SER A 54 1.05 -29.89 18.20
C SER A 54 1.97 -28.67 18.17
N ALA A 55 2.15 -28.06 19.33
CA ALA A 55 3.03 -26.96 19.57
C ALA A 55 4.51 -27.43 19.71
N ALA A 56 5.21 -27.67 18.60
CA ALA A 56 6.67 -27.70 18.54
C ALA A 56 7.19 -27.57 17.08
N GLY A 57 7.99 -26.54 16.80
CA GLY A 57 9.05 -26.62 15.77
C GLY A 57 8.66 -26.66 14.28
N GLY A 58 7.68 -25.90 13.79
CA GLY A 58 7.52 -25.72 12.33
C GLY A 58 8.72 -24.98 11.72
N SER A 59 9.09 -25.30 10.47
CA SER A 59 10.07 -24.56 9.63
C SER A 59 9.36 -23.55 8.72
N ALA A 60 10.05 -22.52 8.22
CA ALA A 60 9.47 -21.59 7.23
C ALA A 60 8.92 -22.29 5.98
N GLU A 61 9.48 -23.46 5.61
CA GLU A 61 9.07 -24.24 4.43
C GLU A 61 7.59 -24.64 4.43
N GLN A 62 6.94 -24.72 5.60
CA GLN A 62 5.51 -25.04 5.68
C GLN A 62 4.59 -24.02 4.98
N PHE A 63 5.11 -22.80 4.73
CA PHE A 63 4.38 -21.71 4.09
C PHE A 63 4.61 -21.60 2.57
N ARG A 64 5.55 -22.38 2.01
CA ARG A 64 5.83 -22.40 0.57
C ARG A 64 4.61 -22.93 -0.20
N GLY A 65 4.31 -22.32 -1.35
CA GLY A 65 3.23 -22.73 -2.25
C GLY A 65 1.81 -22.59 -1.68
N LYS A 66 1.64 -21.92 -0.53
CA LYS A 66 0.31 -21.68 0.05
C LYS A 66 -0.34 -20.49 -0.63
N ALA A 67 -1.55 -20.71 -1.16
CA ALA A 67 -2.30 -19.66 -1.86
C ALA A 67 -2.79 -18.51 -0.96
N ARG A 68 -2.88 -18.74 0.35
CA ARG A 68 -3.40 -17.77 1.33
C ARG A 68 -2.45 -17.63 2.51
N LEU A 69 -2.35 -16.41 3.04
CA LEU A 69 -1.62 -16.11 4.25
C LEU A 69 -2.30 -16.76 5.47
N PRO A 70 -1.51 -17.17 6.48
CA PRO A 70 -2.06 -17.66 7.75
C PRO A 70 -2.87 -16.60 8.51
N SER A 71 -3.84 -17.04 9.31
CA SER A 71 -4.75 -16.18 10.07
C SER A 71 -4.31 -15.86 11.51
N PHE A 72 -3.13 -16.33 11.95
CA PHE A 72 -2.62 -16.12 13.31
C PHE A 72 -2.13 -14.69 13.57
N ALA A 73 -1.96 -13.88 12.53
CA ALA A 73 -1.53 -12.49 12.61
C ALA A 73 -2.17 -11.67 11.49
N ALA A 74 -2.64 -10.46 11.80
CA ALA A 74 -3.27 -9.56 10.84
C ALA A 74 -2.81 -8.11 11.06
N PRO A 75 -2.69 -7.30 9.99
CA PRO A 75 -2.32 -5.90 10.12
C PRO A 75 -3.50 -5.08 10.66
N ARG A 76 -3.18 -4.01 11.40
CA ARG A 76 -4.12 -2.99 11.87
C ARG A 76 -3.82 -1.62 11.27
N ARG A 77 -2.53 -1.31 11.12
CA ARG A 77 -2.06 0.00 10.71
C ARG A 77 -0.70 -0.11 10.03
N TYR A 78 -0.52 0.62 8.95
CA TYR A 78 0.75 0.79 8.25
C TYR A 78 1.20 2.25 8.38
N GLU A 79 2.39 2.48 8.91
CA GLU A 79 3.14 3.70 8.66
C GLU A 79 4.14 3.41 7.55
N LEU A 80 3.94 4.01 6.39
CA LEU A 80 4.74 3.72 5.20
C LEU A 80 5.44 5.00 4.74
N PHE A 81 6.76 4.93 4.72
CA PHE A 81 7.64 5.96 4.17
C PHE A 81 8.21 5.45 2.84
N LEU A 82 8.11 6.27 1.79
CA LEU A 82 8.68 5.96 0.49
C LEU A 82 9.44 7.17 -0.06
N ARG A 83 10.58 6.87 -0.67
CA ARG A 83 11.45 7.83 -1.36
C ARG A 83 11.75 7.29 -2.75
N PRO A 84 10.95 7.66 -3.78
CA PRO A 84 11.23 7.31 -5.15
C PRO A 84 12.37 8.16 -5.72
N ASP A 85 13.23 7.51 -6.52
CA ASP A 85 14.23 8.15 -7.37
C ASP A 85 13.82 7.94 -8.83
N LEU A 86 13.29 9.00 -9.45
CA LEU A 86 12.80 8.95 -10.83
C LEU A 86 13.94 8.93 -11.86
N VAL A 87 15.17 9.24 -11.47
CA VAL A 87 16.35 9.19 -12.35
C VAL A 87 16.91 7.77 -12.34
N ALA A 88 17.20 7.24 -11.14
CA ALA A 88 17.68 5.87 -10.96
C ALA A 88 16.59 4.81 -11.25
N CYS A 89 15.32 5.22 -11.28
CA CYS A 89 14.17 4.34 -11.49
C CYS A 89 14.07 3.28 -10.39
N THR A 90 14.32 3.71 -9.15
CA THR A 90 14.26 2.90 -7.94
C THR A 90 13.44 3.61 -6.87
N PHE A 91 13.21 2.93 -5.77
CA PHE A 91 12.73 3.58 -4.55
C PHE A 91 13.31 2.88 -3.32
N SER A 92 13.47 3.64 -2.26
CA SER A 92 13.69 3.11 -0.91
C SER A 92 12.46 3.36 -0.06
N GLY A 93 12.23 2.49 0.92
CA GLY A 93 11.13 2.67 1.86
C GLY A 93 11.41 2.04 3.21
N SER A 94 10.61 2.48 4.18
CA SER A 94 10.51 1.86 5.49
C SER A 94 9.03 1.68 5.83
N VAL A 95 8.72 0.55 6.45
CA VAL A 95 7.36 0.23 6.88
C VAL A 95 7.37 -0.13 8.36
N ALA A 96 6.43 0.45 9.11
CA ALA A 96 6.06 0.00 10.44
C ALA A 96 4.60 -0.47 10.42
N ILE A 97 4.38 -1.74 10.71
CA ILE A 97 3.08 -2.40 10.68
C ILE A 97 2.67 -2.72 12.11
N SER A 98 1.59 -2.13 12.60
CA SER A 98 0.91 -2.62 13.79
C SER A 98 0.20 -3.92 13.43
N VAL A 99 0.60 -5.03 14.06
CA VAL A 99 0.12 -6.39 13.80
C VAL A 99 -0.56 -6.91 15.06
N ALA A 100 -1.77 -7.45 14.90
CA ALA A 100 -2.46 -8.17 15.95
C ALA A 100 -2.18 -9.68 15.80
N VAL A 101 -1.50 -10.27 16.78
CA VAL A 101 -1.24 -11.71 16.88
C VAL A 101 -2.39 -12.36 17.66
N SER A 102 -3.19 -13.16 16.97
CA SER A 102 -4.43 -13.74 17.48
C SER A 102 -4.28 -15.20 17.94
N ALA A 103 -3.21 -15.89 17.51
CA ALA A 103 -2.95 -17.28 17.89
C ALA A 103 -1.45 -17.52 18.15
N PRO A 104 -1.10 -18.47 19.04
CA PRO A 104 0.30 -18.76 19.36
C PRO A 104 1.11 -19.17 18.12
N THR A 105 2.10 -18.35 17.75
CA THR A 105 2.97 -18.58 16.60
C THR A 105 4.38 -18.05 16.88
N ARG A 106 5.39 -18.60 16.20
CA ARG A 106 6.74 -18.01 16.15
C ARG A 106 7.02 -17.32 14.81
N PHE A 107 5.99 -17.15 13.97
CA PHE A 107 6.13 -16.68 12.60
C PHE A 107 5.29 -15.44 12.33
N LEU A 108 5.81 -14.55 11.47
CA LEU A 108 5.01 -13.61 10.70
C LEU A 108 5.22 -13.93 9.22
N VAL A 109 4.13 -14.03 8.47
CA VAL A 109 4.15 -14.41 7.04
C VAL A 109 3.45 -13.30 6.28
N LEU A 110 4.16 -12.74 5.30
CA LEU A 110 3.79 -11.53 4.56
C LEU A 110 3.94 -11.81 3.06
N ASN A 111 3.38 -10.94 2.23
CA ASN A 111 3.72 -10.88 0.81
C ASN A 111 4.82 -9.84 0.56
N ALA A 112 5.80 -10.21 -0.27
CA ALA A 112 6.83 -9.32 -0.80
C ALA A 112 7.36 -9.92 -2.11
N LEU A 113 7.40 -9.13 -3.18
CA LEU A 113 7.82 -9.57 -4.51
C LEU A 113 8.64 -8.47 -5.18
N ASP A 114 9.75 -8.82 -5.81
CA ASP A 114 10.67 -7.86 -6.47
C ASP A 114 11.15 -6.71 -5.56
N LEU A 115 11.26 -7.00 -4.26
CA LEU A 115 11.80 -6.11 -3.23
C LEU A 115 13.08 -6.70 -2.63
N SER A 116 14.03 -5.82 -2.30
CA SER A 116 15.19 -6.15 -1.48
C SER A 116 14.98 -5.60 -0.08
N VAL A 117 14.67 -6.48 0.87
CA VAL A 117 14.44 -6.13 2.28
C VAL A 117 15.76 -6.21 3.05
N ASN A 118 16.09 -5.15 3.78
CA ASN A 118 17.25 -5.14 4.65
C ASN A 118 16.98 -6.02 5.89
N ARG A 119 17.52 -7.24 5.89
CA ARG A 119 17.36 -8.21 6.99
C ARG A 119 17.76 -7.64 8.36
N ALA A 120 18.78 -6.78 8.42
CA ALA A 120 19.27 -6.21 9.66
C ALA A 120 18.29 -5.21 10.30
N SER A 121 17.42 -4.60 9.49
CA SER A 121 16.38 -3.65 9.93
C SER A 121 15.14 -4.32 10.52
N ILE A 122 14.93 -5.62 10.27
CA ILE A 122 13.68 -6.30 10.62
C ILE A 122 13.56 -6.45 12.14
N ARG A 123 12.51 -5.88 12.72
CA ARG A 123 12.21 -6.00 14.16
C ARG A 123 10.71 -6.15 14.38
N PHE A 124 10.28 -7.12 15.19
CA PHE A 124 8.93 -7.14 15.75
C PHE A 124 9.01 -6.74 17.23
N GLN A 125 8.56 -5.53 17.54
CA GLN A 125 8.88 -4.86 18.80
C GLN A 125 10.41 -4.85 19.02
N ALA A 126 10.90 -5.44 20.12
CA ALA A 126 12.33 -5.59 20.41
C ALA A 126 12.95 -6.88 19.83
N LEU A 127 12.15 -7.74 19.19
CA LEU A 127 12.60 -9.06 18.73
C LEU A 127 13.14 -8.98 17.30
N ALA A 128 14.35 -9.49 17.07
CA ALA A 128 14.85 -9.77 15.74
C ALA A 128 14.42 -11.18 15.29
N PRO A 129 14.07 -11.39 14.01
CA PRO A 129 13.86 -12.72 13.49
C PRO A 129 15.18 -13.51 13.48
N THR A 130 15.12 -14.78 13.84
CA THR A 130 16.23 -15.74 13.71
C THR A 130 16.26 -16.39 12.34
N GLU A 131 15.17 -16.29 11.59
CA GLU A 131 14.97 -16.91 10.27
C GLU A 131 14.26 -15.90 9.37
N VAL A 132 14.82 -15.63 8.20
CA VAL A 132 14.22 -14.74 7.19
C VAL A 132 14.32 -15.43 5.84
N VAL A 133 13.19 -15.89 5.32
CA VAL A 133 13.10 -16.69 4.10
C VAL A 133 12.20 -15.99 3.09
N PHE A 134 12.69 -15.87 1.86
CA PHE A 134 11.96 -15.33 0.73
C PHE A 134 11.64 -16.46 -0.24
N PHE A 135 10.36 -16.82 -0.35
CA PHE A 135 9.87 -17.68 -1.42
C PHE A 135 9.49 -16.79 -2.60
N LYS A 136 10.49 -16.47 -3.43
CA LYS A 136 10.34 -15.49 -4.52
C LYS A 136 9.24 -15.87 -5.51
N ASP A 137 9.16 -17.14 -5.87
CA ASP A 137 8.16 -17.66 -6.82
C ASP A 137 6.73 -17.53 -6.27
N ASP A 138 6.57 -17.60 -4.94
CA ASP A 138 5.28 -17.44 -4.25
C ASP A 138 5.00 -15.96 -3.90
N GLY A 139 6.00 -15.08 -3.97
CA GLY A 139 5.93 -13.70 -3.47
C GLY A 139 5.67 -13.62 -1.96
N VAL A 140 6.27 -14.54 -1.18
CA VAL A 140 6.07 -14.67 0.28
C VAL A 140 7.37 -14.42 1.03
N LEU A 141 7.27 -13.63 2.11
CA LEU A 141 8.32 -13.40 3.10
C LEU A 141 7.91 -14.02 4.43
N VAL A 142 8.71 -14.97 4.91
CA VAL A 142 8.53 -15.60 6.22
C VAL A 142 9.59 -15.08 7.19
N LEU A 143 9.11 -14.58 8.33
CA LEU A 143 9.93 -14.14 9.46
C LEU A 143 9.71 -15.12 10.62
N GLY A 144 10.72 -15.92 10.93
CA GLY A 144 10.73 -16.84 12.07
C GLY A 144 11.48 -16.26 13.26
N PHE A 145 10.91 -16.41 14.45
CA PHE A 145 11.47 -15.93 15.72
C PHE A 145 11.90 -17.12 16.60
N ALA A 146 12.82 -16.85 17.52
CA ALA A 146 13.34 -17.86 18.45
C ALA A 146 12.26 -18.42 19.39
N LYS A 147 11.33 -17.55 19.81
CA LYS A 147 10.25 -17.87 20.74
C LYS A 147 8.91 -17.51 20.10
N LYS A 148 7.83 -18.02 20.69
CA LYS A 148 6.48 -17.60 20.33
C LYS A 148 6.33 -16.09 20.55
N LEU A 149 5.63 -15.45 19.64
CA LEU A 149 5.30 -14.04 19.72
C LEU A 149 4.25 -13.81 20.83
N PRO A 150 4.32 -12.69 21.55
CA PRO A 150 3.26 -12.28 22.46
C PRO A 150 1.92 -12.17 21.71
N LEU A 151 0.84 -12.65 22.32
CA LEU A 151 -0.50 -12.41 21.82
C LEU A 151 -0.88 -10.95 22.00
N GLY A 152 -1.71 -10.42 21.09
CA GLY A 152 -2.11 -9.01 21.08
C GLY A 152 -1.32 -8.20 20.06
N GLU A 153 -1.20 -6.89 20.29
CA GLU A 153 -0.61 -5.97 19.31
C GLU A 153 0.91 -5.84 19.45
N GLY A 154 1.60 -5.80 18.32
CA GLY A 154 3.02 -5.46 18.23
C GLY A 154 3.36 -4.78 16.92
N VAL A 155 4.53 -4.13 16.85
CA VAL A 155 4.94 -3.37 15.66
C VAL A 155 6.06 -4.10 14.93
N LEU A 156 5.81 -4.50 13.69
CA LEU A 156 6.81 -5.02 12.77
C LEU A 156 7.42 -3.86 11.96
N LYS A 157 8.72 -3.67 12.03
CA LYS A 157 9.46 -2.65 11.28
C LYS A 157 10.44 -3.31 10.33
N MET A 158 10.60 -2.74 9.13
CA MET A 158 11.68 -3.10 8.20
C MET A 158 11.89 -2.02 7.14
N ASP A 159 13.11 -1.97 6.62
CA ASP A 159 13.51 -1.15 5.49
C ASP A 159 13.66 -2.03 4.24
N PHE A 160 13.35 -1.46 3.08
CA PHE A 160 13.41 -2.15 1.81
C PHE A 160 13.74 -1.19 0.66
N THR A 161 14.14 -1.77 -0.46
CA THR A 161 14.31 -1.08 -1.74
C THR A 161 13.58 -1.86 -2.83
N GLY A 162 13.22 -1.17 -3.90
CA GLY A 162 12.59 -1.75 -5.07
C GLY A 162 12.89 -0.95 -6.34
N ILE A 163 12.41 -1.46 -7.46
CA ILE A 163 12.56 -0.84 -8.78
C ILE A 163 11.24 -0.25 -9.24
N LEU A 164 11.31 0.91 -9.88
CA LEU A 164 10.19 1.46 -10.64
C LEU A 164 10.17 0.76 -12.01
N ASN A 165 9.45 -0.35 -12.08
CA ASN A 165 9.36 -1.19 -13.27
C ASN A 165 8.56 -0.51 -14.41
N ASP A 166 8.61 -1.08 -15.62
CA ASP A 166 7.86 -0.59 -16.79
C ASP A 166 6.64 -1.50 -17.13
N GLN A 167 6.11 -2.25 -16.17
CA GLN A 167 5.07 -3.27 -16.36
C GLN A 167 3.65 -2.78 -16.00
N MET A 168 3.47 -1.49 -15.70
CA MET A 168 2.18 -0.90 -15.29
C MET A 168 1.52 -1.61 -14.09
N ARG A 169 2.33 -2.15 -13.18
CA ARG A 169 1.89 -2.83 -11.97
C ARG A 169 2.84 -2.60 -10.80
N GLY A 170 2.34 -2.68 -9.58
CA GLY A 170 3.11 -2.34 -8.40
C GLY A 170 3.39 -0.84 -8.37
N PHE A 171 4.56 -0.45 -7.87
CA PHE A 171 5.03 0.93 -7.96
C PHE A 171 5.94 1.03 -9.20
N TYR A 172 5.40 1.60 -10.26
CA TYR A 172 5.98 1.54 -11.60
C TYR A 172 6.28 2.93 -12.13
N ARG A 173 7.19 2.99 -13.09
CA ARG A 173 7.52 4.21 -13.82
C ARG A 173 6.61 4.35 -15.03
N SER A 174 6.15 5.57 -15.28
CA SER A 174 5.60 5.95 -16.57
C SER A 174 6.37 7.14 -17.13
N LYS A 175 6.40 7.25 -18.45
CA LYS A 175 7.15 8.27 -19.18
C LYS A 175 6.19 9.30 -19.78
N TYR A 176 6.60 10.56 -19.76
CA TYR A 176 5.86 11.64 -20.37
C TYR A 176 6.80 12.69 -20.98
N GLN A 177 6.28 13.47 -21.93
CA GLN A 177 7.00 14.59 -22.51
C GLN A 177 6.65 15.87 -21.77
N TYR A 178 7.66 16.64 -21.36
CA TYR A 178 7.49 17.95 -20.74
C TYR A 178 8.50 18.93 -21.34
N LYS A 179 8.00 19.99 -22.00
CA LYS A 179 8.82 20.99 -22.71
C LYS A 179 9.83 20.35 -23.68
N GLY A 180 9.38 19.35 -24.45
CA GLY A 180 10.19 18.63 -25.45
C GLY A 180 11.23 17.66 -24.87
N LYS A 181 11.22 17.41 -23.55
CA LYS A 181 12.10 16.44 -22.89
C LYS A 181 11.30 15.31 -22.27
N GLU A 182 11.75 14.08 -22.46
CA GLU A 182 11.19 12.92 -21.77
C GLU A 182 11.47 13.03 -20.27
N ARG A 183 10.46 12.75 -19.46
CA ARG A 183 10.48 12.75 -18.01
C ARG A 183 9.79 11.50 -17.48
N ASN A 184 10.22 11.08 -16.30
CA ASN A 184 9.66 9.95 -15.59
C ASN A 184 8.68 10.45 -14.53
N MET A 185 7.61 9.69 -14.31
CA MET A 185 6.73 9.77 -13.14
C MET A 185 6.65 8.38 -12.50
N ALA A 186 6.35 8.32 -11.21
CA ALA A 186 6.07 7.09 -10.51
C ALA A 186 4.58 7.01 -10.15
N VAL A 187 3.97 5.87 -10.43
CA VAL A 187 2.53 5.63 -10.26
C VAL A 187 2.36 4.24 -9.66
N THR A 188 1.33 4.07 -8.83
CA THR A 188 0.95 2.75 -8.30
C THR A 188 -0.25 2.17 -9.02
N GLN A 189 -0.19 0.89 -9.36
CA GLN A 189 -1.33 0.07 -9.77
C GLN A 189 -1.24 -1.24 -8.99
N PHE A 190 -2.06 -1.40 -7.96
CA PHE A 190 -1.95 -2.55 -7.05
C PHE A 190 -3.04 -3.59 -7.22
N GLU A 191 -4.12 -3.27 -7.92
CA GLU A 191 -5.19 -4.24 -8.12
C GLU A 191 -4.75 -5.36 -9.10
N SER A 192 -4.85 -6.64 -8.74
CA SER A 192 -5.44 -7.17 -7.49
C SER A 192 -4.44 -7.52 -6.38
N VAL A 193 -3.16 -7.78 -6.70
CA VAL A 193 -2.16 -8.34 -5.76
C VAL A 193 -0.74 -7.79 -5.98
N ASP A 194 -0.63 -6.54 -6.41
CA ASP A 194 0.66 -5.92 -6.75
C ASP A 194 1.16 -4.92 -5.69
N ALA A 195 0.44 -4.72 -4.58
CA ALA A 195 0.95 -3.91 -3.46
C ALA A 195 2.23 -4.51 -2.85
N ARG A 196 2.33 -5.85 -2.86
CA ARG A 196 3.54 -6.61 -2.46
C ARG A 196 4.81 -6.28 -3.27
N ARG A 197 4.68 -5.60 -4.41
CA ARG A 197 5.80 -5.09 -5.22
C ARG A 197 6.27 -3.70 -4.83
N CYS A 198 5.52 -3.02 -3.96
CA CYS A 198 5.86 -1.70 -3.45
C CYS A 198 6.36 -1.78 -2.01
N PHE A 199 5.71 -2.55 -1.15
CA PHE A 199 6.12 -2.72 0.25
C PHE A 199 5.72 -4.10 0.78
N PRO A 200 6.48 -4.69 1.74
CA PRO A 200 6.09 -5.93 2.37
C PRO A 200 4.77 -5.77 3.16
N CYS A 201 3.76 -6.58 2.87
CA CYS A 201 2.42 -6.42 3.47
C CYS A 201 1.57 -7.71 3.44
N TRP A 202 0.45 -7.71 4.16
CA TRP A 202 -0.59 -8.73 4.02
C TRP A 202 -1.48 -8.39 2.81
N ASP A 203 -1.06 -8.81 1.61
CA ASP A 203 -1.63 -8.38 0.34
C ASP A 203 -2.81 -9.27 -0.08
N GLU A 204 -3.85 -9.32 0.76
CA GLU A 204 -5.14 -9.92 0.45
C GLU A 204 -6.28 -8.96 0.84
N PRO A 205 -7.38 -8.87 0.06
CA PRO A 205 -8.46 -7.90 0.30
C PRO A 205 -9.09 -7.96 1.70
N ALA A 206 -9.08 -9.13 2.34
CA ALA A 206 -9.65 -9.33 3.67
C ALA A 206 -8.85 -8.64 4.79
N PHE A 207 -7.55 -8.39 4.59
CA PHE A 207 -6.67 -7.75 5.58
C PHE A 207 -6.73 -6.23 5.47
N LYS A 208 -7.87 -5.64 5.88
CA LYS A 208 -8.03 -4.18 5.93
C LYS A 208 -7.19 -3.57 7.05
N ALA A 209 -6.55 -2.45 6.76
CA ALA A 209 -5.77 -1.68 7.73
C ALA A 209 -5.85 -0.18 7.42
N LYS A 210 -5.44 0.65 8.38
CA LYS A 210 -5.25 2.08 8.16
C LYS A 210 -3.86 2.36 7.59
N PHE A 211 -3.72 3.36 6.74
CA PHE A 211 -2.45 3.75 6.13
C PHE A 211 -2.11 5.20 6.48
N LYS A 212 -0.91 5.42 7.01
CA LYS A 212 -0.32 6.73 7.23
C LYS A 212 0.92 6.85 6.36
N LEU A 213 0.80 7.61 5.28
CA LEU A 213 1.80 7.69 4.22
C LEU A 213 2.69 8.91 4.39
N THR A 214 3.98 8.72 4.10
CA THR A 214 4.96 9.79 3.98
C THR A 214 5.76 9.60 2.70
N LEU A 215 5.83 10.63 1.87
CA LEU A 215 6.60 10.64 0.63
C LEU A 215 7.72 11.67 0.73
N GLU A 216 8.94 11.24 0.48
CA GLU A 216 10.10 12.12 0.32
C GLU A 216 10.47 12.20 -1.16
N VAL A 217 10.35 13.39 -1.74
CA VAL A 217 10.49 13.62 -3.19
C VAL A 217 11.23 14.93 -3.45
N PRO A 218 11.83 15.10 -4.64
CA PRO A 218 12.27 16.43 -5.10
C PRO A 218 11.16 17.48 -4.98
N SER A 219 11.52 18.68 -4.54
CA SER A 219 10.56 19.72 -4.14
C SER A 219 9.70 20.21 -5.30
N GLU A 220 10.22 20.14 -6.53
CA GLU A 220 9.54 20.49 -7.76
C GLU A 220 8.45 19.48 -8.19
N LEU A 221 8.49 18.24 -7.69
CA LEU A 221 7.55 17.19 -8.11
C LEU A 221 6.28 17.22 -7.29
N VAL A 222 5.12 17.09 -7.91
CA VAL A 222 3.86 16.87 -7.20
C VAL A 222 3.86 15.45 -6.65
N ALA A 223 3.43 15.28 -5.40
CA ALA A 223 3.27 13.99 -4.74
C ALA A 223 1.85 13.86 -4.19
N LEU A 224 1.15 12.82 -4.61
CA LEU A 224 -0.26 12.60 -4.30
C LEU A 224 -0.44 11.24 -3.67
N SER A 225 -1.45 11.14 -2.81
CA SER A 225 -1.91 9.88 -2.25
C SER A 225 -3.39 9.94 -1.86
N ASN A 226 -3.93 8.86 -1.28
CA ASN A 226 -5.35 8.68 -0.94
C ASN A 226 -5.92 9.73 0.00
N MET A 227 -5.10 10.27 0.91
CA MET A 227 -5.55 11.18 1.96
C MET A 227 -5.01 12.59 1.70
N PRO A 228 -5.65 13.65 2.22
CA PRO A 228 -5.13 15.01 2.11
C PRO A 228 -3.77 15.14 2.80
N VAL A 229 -2.98 16.12 2.36
CA VAL A 229 -1.69 16.46 2.97
C VAL A 229 -1.94 17.03 4.36
N ALA A 230 -1.38 16.39 5.38
CA ALA A 230 -1.41 16.87 6.76
C ALA A 230 -0.30 17.89 7.02
N ASN A 231 0.89 17.65 6.46
CA ASN A 231 2.04 18.54 6.59
C ASN A 231 3.03 18.32 5.44
N ALA A 232 3.75 19.37 5.02
CA ALA A 232 4.87 19.29 4.11
C ALA A 232 6.07 20.09 4.65
N THR A 233 7.22 19.43 4.75
CA THR A 233 8.48 20.04 5.21
C THR A 233 9.50 20.06 4.08
N PHE A 234 10.32 21.10 4.00
CA PHE A 234 11.32 21.27 2.95
C PHE A 234 12.73 21.27 3.54
N ALA A 235 13.62 20.49 2.94
CA ALA A 235 15.03 20.40 3.27
C ALA A 235 15.84 20.57 1.98
N GLY A 236 16.11 21.84 1.62
CA GLY A 236 16.75 22.18 0.35
C GLY A 236 15.93 21.71 -0.87
N PRO A 237 16.50 20.88 -1.77
CA PRO A 237 15.81 20.40 -2.97
C PRO A 237 14.83 19.25 -2.69
N ILE A 238 14.70 18.80 -1.43
CA ILE A 238 13.84 17.68 -1.05
C ILE A 238 12.67 18.20 -0.24
N LYS A 239 11.47 17.66 -0.49
CA LYS A 239 10.30 17.83 0.37
C LYS A 239 9.81 16.51 0.91
N THR A 240 9.36 16.52 2.15
CA THR A 240 8.72 15.40 2.82
C THR A 240 7.25 15.73 3.04
N VAL A 241 6.37 15.04 2.32
CA VAL A 241 4.92 15.20 2.38
C VAL A 241 4.33 14.11 3.25
N ARG A 242 3.61 14.50 4.31
CA ARG A 242 2.94 13.59 5.24
C ARG A 242 1.44 13.72 5.03
N TYR A 243 0.77 12.59 4.83
CA TYR A 243 -0.68 12.54 4.61
C TYR A 243 -1.43 12.21 5.89
N HIS A 244 -2.71 12.58 5.94
CA HIS A 244 -3.60 12.10 6.99
C HIS A 244 -3.73 10.58 6.95
N GLU A 245 -4.08 9.99 8.10
CA GLU A 245 -4.31 8.55 8.19
C GLU A 245 -5.62 8.17 7.48
N SER A 246 -5.57 7.10 6.68
CA SER A 246 -6.75 6.58 5.99
C SER A 246 -7.72 5.87 6.94
N PRO A 247 -9.01 5.75 6.58
CA PRO A 247 -9.86 4.75 7.18
C PRO A 247 -9.39 3.33 6.81
N PRO A 248 -9.93 2.28 7.45
CA PRO A 248 -9.57 0.90 7.15
C PRO A 248 -9.88 0.53 5.69
N MET A 249 -8.85 0.20 4.94
CA MET A 249 -8.92 -0.16 3.52
C MET A 249 -7.98 -1.31 3.19
N SER A 250 -8.22 -1.96 2.05
CA SER A 250 -7.36 -3.05 1.54
C SER A 250 -6.11 -2.49 0.88
N THR A 251 -5.02 -3.27 0.86
CA THR A 251 -3.71 -2.87 0.30
C THR A 251 -3.78 -2.42 -1.16
N TYR A 252 -4.62 -3.06 -1.97
CA TYR A 252 -4.75 -2.74 -3.40
C TYR A 252 -5.31 -1.34 -3.69
N LEU A 253 -5.94 -0.68 -2.69
CA LEU A 253 -6.47 0.67 -2.83
C LEU A 253 -5.42 1.76 -2.53
N VAL A 254 -4.25 1.39 -1.99
CA VAL A 254 -3.18 2.35 -1.74
C VAL A 254 -2.71 2.92 -3.07
N ALA A 255 -2.72 4.25 -3.17
CA ALA A 255 -2.41 4.96 -4.39
C ALA A 255 -1.37 6.05 -4.13
N ILE A 256 -0.34 6.10 -4.96
CA ILE A 256 0.74 7.09 -4.95
C ILE A 256 1.03 7.52 -6.38
N VAL A 257 1.18 8.83 -6.57
CA VAL A 257 1.54 9.43 -7.85
C VAL A 257 2.56 10.53 -7.62
N VAL A 258 3.73 10.43 -8.26
CA VAL A 258 4.84 11.39 -8.14
C VAL A 258 5.34 11.80 -9.52
N GLY A 259 5.34 13.09 -9.83
CA GLY A 259 5.74 13.61 -11.14
C GLY A 259 5.47 15.11 -11.28
N LEU A 260 5.82 15.69 -12.43
CA LEU A 260 5.45 17.09 -12.73
C LEU A 260 4.01 17.12 -13.23
N PHE A 261 3.11 17.67 -12.43
CA PHE A 261 1.68 17.69 -12.71
C PHE A 261 1.12 19.10 -12.55
N GLU A 262 0.29 19.49 -13.51
CA GLU A 262 -0.66 20.59 -13.37
C GLU A 262 -1.99 20.03 -12.84
N TYR A 263 -2.77 20.85 -12.16
CA TYR A 263 -4.07 20.44 -11.63
C TYR A 263 -5.14 21.48 -11.94
N VAL A 264 -6.37 21.01 -12.01
CA VAL A 264 -7.59 21.84 -12.03
C VAL A 264 -8.44 21.38 -10.85
N GLU A 265 -8.97 22.32 -10.09
CA GLU A 265 -9.80 22.06 -8.91
C GLU A 265 -11.17 22.74 -9.03
N GLY A 266 -12.14 22.22 -8.31
CA GLY A 266 -13.53 22.64 -8.29
C GLY A 266 -14.26 22.04 -7.09
N MET A 267 -15.01 22.87 -6.38
CA MET A 267 -15.74 22.44 -5.18
C MET A 267 -17.17 22.01 -5.56
N THR A 268 -17.69 20.97 -4.92
CA THR A 268 -19.11 20.59 -5.03
C THR A 268 -19.92 21.33 -3.97
N THR A 269 -21.17 21.68 -4.29
CA THR A 269 -22.06 22.48 -3.43
C THR A 269 -22.75 21.69 -2.31
N LYS A 270 -22.54 20.37 -2.22
CA LYS A 270 -23.00 19.57 -1.08
C LYS A 270 -21.96 19.67 0.04
N ALA A 271 -22.28 20.44 1.08
CA ALA A 271 -21.43 20.84 2.19
C ALA A 271 -20.93 19.70 3.13
N ARG A 272 -20.71 18.48 2.64
CA ARG A 272 -20.17 17.36 3.43
C ARG A 272 -19.22 16.43 2.66
N GLU A 273 -18.79 16.78 1.46
CA GLU A 273 -17.79 16.03 0.71
C GLU A 273 -16.80 17.02 0.11
N PHE A 274 -15.58 17.10 0.64
CA PHE A 274 -14.48 17.66 -0.15
C PHE A 274 -14.15 16.66 -1.25
N VAL A 275 -14.85 16.76 -2.38
CA VAL A 275 -14.41 16.11 -3.62
C VAL A 275 -13.21 16.93 -4.12
N CYS A 276 -12.00 16.48 -3.82
CA CYS A 276 -10.84 16.96 -4.57
C CYS A 276 -10.96 16.40 -5.98
N THR A 277 -11.38 17.30 -6.86
CA THR A 277 -11.61 17.20 -8.30
C THR A 277 -10.53 16.43 -9.03
N LEU A 278 -10.91 15.82 -10.16
CA LEU A 278 -10.00 15.20 -11.12
C LEU A 278 -8.71 16.02 -11.25
N LYS A 279 -7.60 15.47 -10.74
CA LYS A 279 -6.25 15.91 -11.11
C LYS A 279 -6.00 15.46 -12.54
N LEU A 280 -6.57 16.21 -13.47
CA LEU A 280 -6.32 16.07 -14.89
C LEU A 280 -4.92 16.58 -15.14
N VAL A 281 -3.97 15.66 -15.09
CA VAL A 281 -2.63 15.94 -15.57
C VAL A 281 -2.72 16.08 -17.08
N ARG A 282 -2.58 17.31 -17.58
CA ARG A 282 -2.38 17.53 -19.01
C ARG A 282 -0.94 17.15 -19.36
N VAL A 283 -0.71 15.87 -19.63
CA VAL A 283 0.51 15.42 -20.31
C VAL A 283 0.26 15.48 -21.81
N THR A 284 0.93 16.38 -22.52
CA THR A 284 0.98 16.32 -23.99
C THR A 284 1.87 15.16 -24.41
N LYS A 285 1.27 14.12 -24.98
CA LYS A 285 2.01 13.01 -25.59
C LYS A 285 2.67 13.54 -26.88
N GLY A 286 4.00 13.54 -26.92
CA GLY A 286 4.74 13.74 -28.17
C GLY A 286 4.47 12.55 -29.09
N SER A 287 4.06 12.83 -30.32
CA SER A 287 3.84 11.83 -31.37
C SER A 287 5.11 11.02 -31.58
N LEU A 288 5.06 9.71 -31.32
CA LEU A 288 6.04 8.78 -31.86
C LEU A 288 5.67 8.57 -33.33
N HIS A 289 6.57 8.97 -34.23
CA HIS A 289 6.61 8.48 -35.60
C HIS A 289 7.36 7.15 -35.65
#